data_AF-A0A967I001-F1
#
_entry.id   AF-A0A967I001-F1
#
_cell.length_a   1.000
_cell.length_b   1.000
_cell.length_c   1.000
_cell.angle_alpha   90.00
_cell.angle_beta   90.00
_cell.angle_gamma   90.00
#
_symmetry.space_group_name_H-M   'P 1'
#
loop_
_entity.id
_entity.type
_entity.pdbx_description
1 polymer ?
#
loop_
_entity_poly.entity_id
_entity_poly.type
_entity_poly.pdbx_seq_one_letter_code
_entity_poly.pdbx_strand_id
1 'polypeptide(L)'
;MKRLFKSATLALFASLFFFSCATTKITETWKDHRYRGAPFSDLFVIGVAKEENTRRSFENKFVEKLQAAGVQAVASSSVMESDQKIEKATILAAIEKLDIDAVLVTRLISLKE
;
A
#
# COMPACT_ATOMS: atom_id res chain seq x y z
N MET A 1 -0.86 -2.81 -52.33
CA MET A 1 -0.59 -4.03 -51.52
C MET A 1 0.52 -3.86 -50.48
N LYS A 2 1.73 -3.36 -50.83
CA LYS A 2 2.85 -3.19 -49.87
C LYS A 2 2.55 -2.27 -48.67
N ARG A 3 1.70 -1.23 -48.84
CA ARG A 3 1.28 -0.32 -47.76
C ARG A 3 0.36 -0.96 -46.73
N LEU A 4 -0.60 -1.77 -47.20
CA LEU A 4 -1.51 -2.54 -46.33
C LEU A 4 -0.77 -3.60 -45.52
N PHE A 5 0.25 -4.24 -46.12
CA PHE A 5 1.10 -5.20 -45.43
C PHE A 5 1.89 -4.54 -44.29
N LYS A 6 2.46 -3.35 -44.52
CA LYS A 6 3.18 -2.55 -43.50
C LYS A 6 2.28 -2.09 -42.35
N SER A 7 1.04 -1.67 -42.65
CA SER A 7 0.05 -1.31 -41.63
C SER A 7 -0.36 -2.50 -40.77
N ALA A 8 -0.51 -3.69 -41.37
CA ALA A 8 -0.82 -4.92 -40.64
C ALA A 8 0.35 -5.37 -39.74
N THR A 9 1.61 -5.21 -40.18
CA THR A 9 2.77 -5.54 -39.34
C THR A 9 2.90 -4.59 -38.14
N LEU A 10 2.61 -3.30 -38.33
CA LEU A 10 2.64 -2.30 -37.26
C LEU A 10 1.53 -2.52 -36.23
N ALA A 11 0.32 -2.88 -36.68
CA ALA A 11 -0.79 -3.22 -35.80
C ALA A 11 -0.50 -4.49 -34.98
N LEU A 12 0.14 -5.50 -35.59
CA LEU A 12 0.57 -6.71 -34.91
C LEU A 12 1.63 -6.40 -33.83
N PHE A 13 2.61 -5.55 -34.14
CA PHE A 13 3.64 -5.13 -33.17
C PHE A 13 3.05 -4.31 -32.01
N ALA A 14 2.08 -3.44 -32.28
CA ALA A 14 1.38 -2.68 -31.25
C ALA A 14 0.55 -3.58 -30.30
N SER A 15 0.02 -4.71 -30.80
CA SER A 15 -0.76 -5.63 -29.97
C SER A 15 0.07 -6.34 -28.88
N LEU A 16 1.38 -6.49 -29.09
CA LEU A 16 2.29 -7.08 -28.09
C LEU A 16 2.45 -6.22 -26.82
N PHE A 17 2.17 -4.91 -26.89
CA PHE A 17 2.27 -4.03 -25.72
C PHE A 17 1.12 -4.19 -24.71
N PHE A 18 0.04 -4.88 -25.06
CA PHE A 18 -1.12 -5.04 -24.18
C PHE A 18 -1.04 -6.25 -23.23
N PHE A 19 0.03 -7.05 -23.27
CA PHE A 19 0.14 -8.27 -22.47
C PHE A 19 0.80 -8.11 -21.08
N SER A 20 1.11 -6.89 -20.63
CA SER A 20 1.69 -6.67 -19.29
C SER A 20 0.63 -6.50 -18.20
N CYS A 21 -0.21 -7.52 -18.00
CA CYS A 21 -1.13 -7.56 -16.86
C CYS A 21 -0.53 -8.41 -15.73
N ALA A 22 0.38 -7.83 -14.96
CA ALA A 22 0.85 -8.43 -13.72
C ALA A 22 -0.20 -8.18 -12.63
N THR A 23 -1.06 -9.16 -12.35
CA THR A 23 -2.05 -9.06 -11.27
C THR A 23 -1.46 -9.50 -9.95
N THR A 24 -1.62 -8.70 -8.91
CA THR A 24 -1.41 -9.15 -7.53
C THR A 24 -2.61 -10.02 -7.12
N LYS A 25 -2.36 -11.10 -6.38
CA LYS A 25 -3.41 -11.93 -5.79
C LYS A 25 -3.31 -11.89 -4.27
N ILE A 26 -4.42 -11.61 -3.61
CA ILE A 26 -4.54 -11.79 -2.17
C ILE A 26 -4.70 -13.29 -1.94
N THR A 27 -3.73 -13.91 -1.26
CA THR A 27 -3.72 -15.37 -1.05
C THR A 27 -4.52 -15.76 0.18
N GLU A 28 -4.47 -14.95 1.23
CA GLU A 28 -5.09 -15.22 2.52
C GLU A 28 -5.71 -13.94 3.08
N THR A 29 -6.87 -14.04 3.72
CA THR A 29 -7.52 -12.91 4.38
C THR A 29 -8.29 -13.40 5.58
N TRP A 30 -8.08 -12.75 6.71
CA TRP A 30 -8.88 -12.93 7.91
C TRP A 30 -9.60 -11.63 8.24
N LYS A 31 -10.88 -11.72 8.60
CA LYS A 31 -11.72 -10.60 9.04
C LYS A 31 -12.64 -11.06 10.17
N ASP A 32 -12.89 -10.21 11.17
CA ASP A 32 -13.91 -10.52 12.17
C ASP A 32 -15.30 -10.45 11.51
N HIS A 33 -15.99 -11.59 11.45
CA HIS A 33 -17.34 -11.70 10.86
C HIS A 33 -18.40 -10.87 11.60
N ARG A 34 -18.14 -10.46 12.84
CA ARG A 34 -19.04 -9.63 13.66
C ARG A 34 -18.85 -8.14 13.43
N TYR A 35 -17.77 -7.73 12.75
CA TYR A 35 -17.57 -6.33 12.44
C TYR A 35 -18.70 -5.83 11.52
N ARG A 36 -19.37 -4.76 11.96
CA ARG A 36 -20.46 -4.07 11.27
C ARG A 36 -20.21 -2.56 11.21
N GLY A 37 -18.98 -2.13 11.51
CA GLY A 37 -18.60 -0.73 11.52
C GLY A 37 -18.57 -0.11 10.13
N ALA A 38 -18.55 1.22 10.09
CA ALA A 38 -18.37 1.98 8.87
C ALA A 38 -16.98 1.75 8.26
N PRO A 39 -16.78 2.04 6.97
CA PRO A 39 -15.44 2.13 6.40
C PRO A 39 -14.58 3.13 7.17
N PHE A 40 -13.28 2.83 7.27
CA PHE A 40 -12.30 3.70 7.91
C PHE A 40 -11.92 4.87 7.01
N SER A 41 -11.75 6.06 7.58
CA SER A 41 -11.37 7.28 6.87
C SER A 41 -9.99 7.81 7.23
N ASP A 42 -9.46 7.49 8.42
CA ASP A 42 -8.28 8.13 8.99
C ASP A 42 -7.31 7.07 9.53
N LEU A 43 -6.32 6.71 8.71
CA LEU A 43 -5.46 5.56 8.96
C LEU A 43 -4.08 5.96 9.50
N PHE A 44 -3.62 5.25 10.51
CA PHE A 44 -2.22 5.27 10.93
C PHE A 44 -1.48 4.06 10.36
N VAL A 45 -0.48 4.31 9.51
CA VAL A 45 0.23 3.27 8.74
C VAL A 45 1.54 2.90 9.43
N ILE A 46 1.66 1.64 9.83
CA ILE A 46 2.85 1.08 10.49
C ILE A 46 3.49 0.01 9.61
N GLY A 47 4.68 0.29 9.11
CA GLY A 47 5.52 -0.64 8.37
C GLY A 47 6.51 -1.35 9.29
N VAL A 48 6.53 -2.69 9.26
CA VAL A 48 7.50 -3.50 10.01
C VAL A 48 8.70 -3.78 9.11
N ALA A 49 9.73 -2.94 9.23
CA ALA A 49 11.02 -3.09 8.54
C ALA A 49 12.17 -2.73 9.49
N LYS A 50 13.34 -3.37 9.29
CA LYS A 50 14.52 -3.12 10.13
C LYS A 50 15.26 -1.83 9.78
N GLU A 51 15.24 -1.44 8.51
CA GLU A 51 15.97 -0.29 8.01
C GLU A 51 15.00 0.89 7.84
N GLU A 52 15.35 2.03 8.43
CA GLU A 52 14.44 3.17 8.58
C GLU A 52 14.07 3.81 7.24
N ASN A 53 15.00 3.92 6.28
CA ASN A 53 14.67 4.51 4.98
C ASN A 53 13.68 3.62 4.21
N THR A 54 13.83 2.31 4.32
CA THR A 54 12.94 1.30 3.74
C THR A 54 11.58 1.40 4.40
N ARG A 55 11.52 1.45 5.74
CA ARG A 55 10.27 1.65 6.48
C ARG A 55 9.56 2.92 6.02
N ARG A 56 10.26 4.05 6.03
CA ARG A 56 9.72 5.36 5.64
C ARG A 56 9.22 5.39 4.20
N SER A 57 10.04 4.91 3.25
CA SER A 57 9.65 4.86 1.84
C SER A 57 8.41 3.98 1.63
N PHE A 58 8.36 2.83 2.29
CA PHE A 58 7.23 1.91 2.22
C PHE A 58 5.94 2.50 2.79
N GLU A 59 6.01 3.09 3.98
CA GLU A 59 4.86 3.75 4.62
C GLU A 59 4.37 4.95 3.80
N ASN A 60 5.29 5.78 3.29
CA ASN A 60 4.93 6.93 2.45
C ASN A 60 4.20 6.49 1.18
N LYS A 61 4.58 5.35 0.59
CA LYS A 61 3.87 4.81 -0.58
C LYS A 61 2.46 4.34 -0.24
N PHE A 62 2.25 3.76 0.94
CA PHE A 62 0.90 3.45 1.42
C PHE A 62 0.07 4.71 1.61
N VAL A 63 0.62 5.72 2.30
CA VAL A 63 -0.06 7.00 2.53
C VAL A 63 -0.46 7.65 1.21
N GLU A 64 0.46 7.74 0.23
CA GLU A 64 0.18 8.29 -1.10
C GLU A 64 -0.99 7.57 -1.78
N LYS A 65 -1.02 6.23 -1.73
CA LYS A 65 -2.08 5.43 -2.38
C LYS A 65 -3.42 5.50 -1.65
N LEU A 66 -3.41 5.54 -0.32
CA LEU A 66 -4.61 5.70 0.50
C LEU A 66 -5.25 7.07 0.26
N GLN A 67 -4.44 8.13 0.29
CA GLN A 67 -4.90 9.50 0.02
C GLN A 67 -5.45 9.64 -1.40
N ALA A 68 -4.80 9.03 -2.40
CA ALA A 68 -5.32 8.98 -3.76
C ALA A 68 -6.67 8.24 -3.88
N ALA A 69 -6.97 7.34 -2.95
CA ALA A 69 -8.25 6.64 -2.84
C ALA A 69 -9.28 7.37 -1.95
N GLY A 70 -8.97 8.57 -1.46
CA GLY A 70 -9.86 9.38 -0.62
C GLY A 70 -9.81 9.06 0.88
N VAL A 71 -8.80 8.30 1.33
CA VAL A 71 -8.59 7.92 2.73
C VAL A 71 -7.45 8.74 3.30
N GLN A 72 -7.68 9.46 4.40
CA GLN A 72 -6.60 10.16 5.10
C GLN A 72 -5.67 9.14 5.73
N ALA A 73 -4.37 9.42 5.69
CA ALA A 73 -3.38 8.52 6.25
C ALA A 73 -2.14 9.27 6.75
N VAL A 74 -1.56 8.76 7.83
CA VAL A 74 -0.32 9.26 8.44
C VAL A 74 0.67 8.11 8.60
N ALA A 75 1.92 8.33 8.21
CA ALA A 75 2.99 7.36 8.36
C ALA A 75 3.51 7.32 9.80
N SER A 76 3.76 6.13 10.34
CA SER A 76 4.32 6.02 11.69
C SER A 76 5.73 6.57 11.79
N SER A 77 6.51 6.50 10.72
CA SER A 77 7.85 7.08 10.61
C SER A 77 7.90 8.61 10.66
N SER A 78 6.77 9.31 10.50
CA SER A 78 6.70 10.77 10.72
C SER A 78 6.29 11.15 12.15
N VAL A 79 5.95 10.17 12.99
CA VAL A 79 5.40 10.38 14.35
C VAL A 79 6.26 9.70 15.41
N MET A 80 6.86 8.56 15.09
CA MET A 80 7.65 7.71 15.98
C MET A 80 9.08 7.59 15.48
N GLU A 81 10.04 7.67 16.40
CA GLU A 81 11.46 7.50 16.10
C GLU A 81 11.75 6.07 15.60
N SER A 82 12.82 5.91 14.81
CA SER A 82 13.15 4.65 14.16
C SER A 82 13.56 3.52 15.13
N ASP A 83 14.16 3.90 16.25
CA ASP A 83 14.62 3.00 17.32
C ASP A 83 13.54 2.77 18.40
N GLN A 84 12.45 3.53 18.34
CA GLN A 84 11.33 3.40 19.26
C GLN A 84 10.62 2.07 19.01
N LYS A 85 10.50 1.25 20.06
CA LYS A 85 9.72 0.03 19.97
C LYS A 85 8.26 0.35 19.65
N ILE A 86 7.72 -0.36 18.66
CA ILE A 86 6.31 -0.34 18.32
C ILE A 86 5.55 -1.12 19.40
N GLU A 87 5.23 -0.42 20.49
CA GLU A 87 4.46 -0.94 21.61
C GLU A 87 3.02 -0.42 21.56
N LYS A 88 2.09 -1.25 22.04
CA LYS A 88 0.65 -0.92 22.03
C LYS A 88 0.35 0.43 22.68
N ALA A 89 1.02 0.77 23.77
CA ALA A 89 0.83 2.04 24.47
C ALA A 89 1.17 3.24 23.58
N THR A 90 2.29 3.18 22.87
CA THR A 90 2.72 4.24 21.95
C THR A 90 1.76 4.40 20.77
N ILE A 91 1.25 3.28 20.25
CA ILE A 91 0.25 3.31 19.17
C ILE A 91 -1.05 3.96 19.66
N LEU A 92 -1.53 3.58 20.85
CA LEU A 92 -2.74 4.19 21.43
C LEU A 92 -2.58 5.70 21.64
N ALA A 93 -1.42 6.15 22.14
CA ALA A 93 -1.13 7.57 22.29
C ALA A 93 -1.10 8.31 20.94
N ALA A 94 -0.56 7.68 19.88
CA ALA A 94 -0.58 8.24 18.53
C ALA A 94 -2.01 8.33 17.98
N ILE A 95 -2.83 7.30 18.19
CA ILE A 95 -4.23 7.27 17.78
C ILE A 95 -5.01 8.43 18.42
N GLU A 96 -4.89 8.60 19.73
CA GLU A 96 -5.58 9.69 20.46
C GLU A 96 -5.13 11.07 20.01
N LYS A 97 -3.81 11.26 19.81
CA LYS A 97 -3.25 12.55 19.40
C LYS A 97 -3.65 12.96 17.98
N LEU A 98 -3.80 12.00 17.09
CA LEU A 98 -4.02 12.22 15.66
C LEU A 98 -5.47 12.03 15.22
N ASP A 99 -6.36 11.64 16.14
CA ASP A 99 -7.78 11.35 15.88
C ASP A 99 -7.97 10.27 14.78
N ILE A 100 -7.25 9.16 14.94
CA ILE A 100 -7.19 8.05 13.98
C ILE A 100 -8.30 7.04 14.28
N ASP A 101 -8.98 6.53 13.23
CA ASP A 101 -10.04 5.52 13.39
C ASP A 101 -9.59 4.08 13.10
N ALA A 102 -8.44 3.91 12.43
CA ALA A 102 -7.84 2.61 12.17
C ALA A 102 -6.30 2.62 12.10
N VAL A 103 -5.70 1.48 12.47
CA VAL A 103 -4.26 1.24 12.29
C VAL A 103 -4.06 0.17 11.23
N LEU A 104 -3.28 0.49 10.20
CA LEU A 104 -2.83 -0.45 9.19
C LEU A 104 -1.41 -0.92 9.53
N VAL A 105 -1.27 -2.17 9.97
CA VAL A 105 0.04 -2.79 10.20
C VAL A 105 0.40 -3.68 9.02
N THR A 106 1.60 -3.46 8.44
CA THR A 106 2.05 -4.17 7.25
C THR A 106 3.53 -4.52 7.31
N ARG A 107 3.94 -5.57 6.59
CA ARG A 107 5.34 -5.98 6.48
C ARG A 107 5.62 -6.56 5.10
N LEU A 108 6.84 -6.37 4.60
CA LEU A 108 7.30 -7.05 3.40
C LEU A 108 7.68 -8.50 3.77
N ILE A 109 7.05 -9.47 3.09
CA ILE A 109 7.31 -10.90 3.32
C ILE A 109 8.45 -11.40 2.44
N SER A 110 8.37 -11.10 1.15
CA SER A 110 9.32 -11.54 0.13
C SER A 110 9.12 -10.70 -1.13
N LEU A 111 10.20 -10.47 -1.87
CA LEU A 111 10.16 -10.01 -3.26
C LEU A 111 10.29 -11.26 -4.12
N LYS A 112 9.25 -11.56 -4.90
CA LYS A 112 9.30 -12.64 -5.88
C LYS A 112 9.87 -12.03 -7.17
N GLU A 113 11.06 -12.48 -7.56
CA GLU A 113 11.67 -12.16 -8.85
C GLU A 113 10.89 -12.80 -10.01
#